data_AF-A0A1I9Y1L4-F1
#
_entry.id   AF-A0A1I9Y1L4-F1
#
_cell.length_a   1.000
_cell.length_b   1.000
_cell.length_c   1.000
_cell.angle_alpha   90.00
_cell.angle_beta   90.00
_cell.angle_gamma   90.00
#
_symmetry.space_group_name_H-M   'P 1'
#
loop_
_entity.id
_entity.type
_entity.pdbx_description
1 polymer ?
#
loop_
_entity_poly.entity_id
_entity_poly.type
_entity_poly.pdbx_seq_one_letter_code
_entity_poly.pdbx_strand_id
1 'polypeptide(L)'
;MRSIANELAAVAAVAGPTLTKQELETRAFLAEMDAVSAQINATPREQRMERSAAVLAMIAKPADVEAIRAAYWTRVPLAARMVAVMSARMPKERARDALNKFNALERGRIWVELDKLQGNLSVVKKCMNGGRMPETSGKVH
;
A
#
# COMPACT_ATOMS: atom_id res chain seq x y z
N MET A 1 -40.88 -59.55 2.87
CA MET A 1 -39.81 -58.60 3.27
C MET A 1 -40.14 -57.25 2.65
N ARG A 2 -40.51 -56.25 3.46
CA ARG A 2 -40.68 -54.87 2.96
C ARG A 2 -39.31 -54.37 2.50
N SER A 3 -39.29 -53.69 1.35
CA SER A 3 -38.05 -53.22 0.71
C SER A 3 -37.42 -52.10 1.55
N ILE A 4 -36.32 -52.44 2.24
CA ILE A 4 -35.48 -51.52 3.03
C ILE A 4 -34.94 -50.37 2.16
N ALA A 5 -34.84 -50.58 0.84
CA ALA A 5 -34.36 -49.58 -0.11
C ALA A 5 -35.23 -48.31 -0.15
N ASN A 6 -36.56 -48.45 0.01
CA ASN A 6 -37.47 -47.30 -0.01
C ASN A 6 -37.34 -46.45 1.26
N GLU A 7 -37.10 -47.09 2.41
CA GLU A 7 -36.89 -46.40 3.68
C GLU A 7 -35.52 -45.69 3.71
N LEU A 8 -34.46 -46.33 3.19
CA LEU A 8 -33.15 -45.71 3.04
C LEU A 8 -33.15 -44.51 2.09
N ALA A 9 -33.87 -44.60 0.96
CA ALA A 9 -34.02 -43.49 0.03
C ALA A 9 -34.77 -42.31 0.65
N ALA A 10 -35.81 -42.58 1.46
CA ALA A 10 -36.54 -41.55 2.20
C ALA A 10 -35.66 -40.88 3.27
N VAL A 11 -34.83 -41.64 3.98
CA VAL A 11 -33.88 -41.10 4.97
C VAL A 11 -32.83 -40.22 4.30
N ALA A 12 -32.28 -40.65 3.15
CA ALA A 12 -31.32 -39.85 2.38
C ALA A 12 -31.94 -38.56 1.82
N ALA A 13 -33.22 -38.60 1.40
CA ALA A 13 -33.94 -37.42 0.92
C ALA A 13 -34.20 -36.38 2.03
N VAL A 14 -34.32 -36.82 3.28
CA VAL A 14 -34.54 -35.95 4.46
C VAL A 14 -33.23 -35.43 5.05
N ALA A 15 -32.13 -36.18 4.94
CA ALA A 15 -30.84 -35.86 5.55
C ALA A 15 -30.10 -34.67 4.90
N GLY A 16 -30.50 -34.25 3.71
CA GLY A 16 -29.85 -33.17 2.96
C GLY A 16 -28.48 -33.58 2.39
N PRO A 17 -27.75 -32.65 1.76
CA PRO A 17 -26.44 -32.93 1.17
C PRO A 17 -25.44 -33.32 2.26
N THR A 18 -24.86 -34.52 2.17
CA THR A 18 -23.76 -34.95 3.04
C THR A 18 -22.50 -34.18 2.65
N LEU A 19 -22.09 -33.26 3.51
CA LEU A 19 -20.84 -32.51 3.30
C LEU A 19 -19.65 -33.46 3.38
N THR A 20 -18.74 -33.30 2.42
CA THR A 20 -17.43 -33.94 2.45
C THR A 20 -16.60 -33.41 3.62
N LYS A 21 -15.59 -34.18 4.03
CA LYS A 21 -14.67 -33.77 5.11
C LYS A 21 -14.04 -32.39 4.85
N GLN A 22 -13.65 -32.11 3.60
CA GLN A 22 -13.07 -30.83 3.20
C GLN A 22 -14.08 -29.67 3.33
N GLU A 23 -15.36 -29.90 3.01
CA GLU A 23 -16.40 -28.87 3.18
C GLU A 23 -16.69 -28.58 4.66
N LEU A 24 -16.63 -29.59 5.52
CA LEU A 24 -16.75 -29.41 6.98
C LEU A 24 -15.57 -28.62 7.56
N GLU A 25 -14.34 -28.95 7.16
CA GLU A 25 -13.14 -28.22 7.56
C GLU A 25 -13.18 -26.76 7.08
N THR A 26 -13.56 -26.54 5.82
CA THR A 26 -13.72 -25.19 5.24
C THR A 26 -14.77 -24.39 5.99
N ARG A 27 -15.90 -25.01 6.32
CA ARG A 27 -16.97 -24.36 7.08
C ARG A 27 -16.54 -23.99 8.50
N ALA A 28 -15.77 -24.85 9.16
CA ALA A 28 -15.21 -24.56 10.48
C ALA A 28 -14.24 -23.37 10.43
N PHE A 29 -13.36 -23.35 9.42
CA PHE A 29 -12.43 -22.24 9.21
C PHE A 29 -13.15 -20.92 8.92
N LEU A 30 -14.16 -20.92 8.07
CA LEU A 30 -14.96 -19.72 7.78
C LEU A 30 -15.69 -19.22 9.03
N ALA A 31 -16.25 -20.12 9.84
CA ALA A 31 -16.90 -19.74 11.10
C ALA A 31 -15.92 -19.09 12.10
N GLU A 32 -14.68 -19.56 12.14
CA GLU A 32 -13.61 -18.96 12.95
C GLU A 32 -13.24 -17.55 12.44
N MET A 33 -13.08 -17.38 11.12
CA MET A 33 -12.84 -16.07 10.51
C MET A 33 -13.97 -15.07 10.77
N ASP A 34 -15.22 -15.52 10.70
CA ASP A 34 -16.40 -14.69 10.98
C ASP A 34 -16.42 -14.25 12.45
N ALA A 35 -16.09 -15.17 13.38
CA ALA A 35 -16.01 -14.85 14.81
C ALA A 35 -14.91 -13.81 15.10
N VAL A 36 -13.73 -13.95 14.48
CA VAL A 36 -12.63 -12.98 14.60
C VAL A 36 -13.05 -11.63 14.01
N SER A 37 -13.70 -11.63 12.84
CA SER A 37 -14.17 -10.40 12.19
C SER A 37 -15.23 -9.68 13.03
N ALA A 38 -16.16 -10.43 13.63
CA ALA A 38 -17.16 -9.88 14.55
C ALA A 38 -16.50 -9.26 15.78
N GLN A 39 -15.47 -9.91 16.35
CA GLN A 39 -14.73 -9.39 17.50
C GLN A 39 -13.95 -8.10 17.17
N ILE A 40 -13.33 -8.04 15.99
CA ILE A 40 -12.66 -6.84 15.48
C ILE A 40 -13.67 -5.70 15.30
N ASN A 41 -14.83 -5.98 14.72
CA ASN A 41 -15.87 -4.98 14.46
C ASN A 41 -16.55 -4.50 15.75
N ALA A 42 -16.71 -5.38 16.74
CA ALA A 42 -17.22 -5.03 18.06
C ALA A 42 -16.25 -4.14 18.87
N THR A 43 -14.96 -4.14 18.50
CA THR A 43 -13.98 -3.27 19.16
C THR A 43 -14.07 -1.84 18.65
N PRO A 44 -14.25 -0.83 19.53
CA PRO A 44 -14.28 0.58 19.14
C PRO A 44 -13.05 0.96 18.31
N ARG A 45 -13.24 1.81 17.29
CA ARG A 45 -12.17 2.19 16.35
C ARG A 45 -10.95 2.78 17.07
N GLU A 46 -11.18 3.60 18.09
CA GLU A 46 -10.11 4.21 18.89
C GLU A 46 -9.26 3.16 19.60
N GLN A 47 -9.89 2.18 20.26
CA GLN A 47 -9.19 1.07 20.90
C GLN A 47 -8.44 0.18 19.87
N ARG A 48 -8.99 0.01 18.67
CA ARG A 48 -8.26 -0.69 17.58
C ARG A 48 -7.00 0.07 17.18
N MET A 49 -7.12 1.39 16.98
CA MET A 49 -5.99 2.25 16.62
C MET A 49 -4.92 2.27 17.71
N GLU A 50 -5.33 2.36 18.97
CA GLU A 50 -4.43 2.32 20.13
C GLU A 50 -3.69 0.98 20.23
N ARG A 51 -4.40 -0.15 20.11
CA ARG A 51 -3.79 -1.49 20.10
C ARG A 51 -2.83 -1.66 18.93
N SER A 52 -3.19 -1.22 17.72
CA SER A 52 -2.29 -1.26 16.57
C SER A 52 -1.05 -0.38 16.77
N ALA A 53 -1.21 0.81 17.35
CA ALA A 53 -0.09 1.69 17.68
C ALA A 53 0.82 1.06 18.75
N ALA A 54 0.26 0.40 19.77
CA ALA A 54 1.01 -0.30 20.81
C ALA A 54 1.81 -1.49 20.25
N VAL A 55 1.21 -2.29 19.36
CA VAL A 55 1.91 -3.39 18.68
C VAL A 55 3.03 -2.84 17.79
N LEU A 56 2.78 -1.78 17.03
CA LEU A 56 3.82 -1.13 16.21
C LEU A 56 4.97 -0.59 17.07
N ALA A 57 4.67 0.03 18.21
CA ALA A 57 5.68 0.54 19.14
C ALA A 57 6.52 -0.57 19.78
N MET A 58 5.96 -1.77 19.97
CA MET A 58 6.72 -2.96 20.39
C MET A 58 7.67 -3.47 19.30
N ILE A 59 7.29 -3.33 18.02
CA ILE A 59 8.04 -3.87 16.87
C ILE A 59 9.13 -2.91 16.40
N ALA A 60 8.85 -1.60 16.38
CA ALA A 60 9.78 -0.60 15.89
C ALA A 60 9.69 0.68 16.72
N LYS A 61 10.82 1.11 17.28
CA LYS A 61 10.91 2.41 17.95
C LYS A 61 10.87 3.52 16.90
N PRO A 62 10.42 4.73 17.25
CA PRO A 62 10.49 5.88 16.34
C PRO A 62 11.89 6.12 15.78
N ALA A 63 12.93 5.84 16.56
CA ALA A 63 14.32 5.91 16.13
C ALA A 63 14.64 4.92 15.00
N ASP A 64 14.09 3.70 15.05
CA ASP A 64 14.28 2.69 14.01
C ASP A 64 13.61 3.13 12.71
N VAL A 65 12.41 3.71 12.80
CA VAL A 65 11.68 4.24 11.63
C VAL A 65 12.47 5.39 10.97
N GLU A 66 13.02 6.30 11.74
CA GLU A 66 13.85 7.39 11.20
C GLU A 66 15.19 6.90 10.63
N ALA A 67 15.82 5.91 11.27
CA ALA A 67 17.02 5.28 10.75
C ALA A 67 16.77 4.61 9.39
N ILE A 68 15.63 3.92 9.23
CA ILE A 68 15.20 3.34 7.97
C ILE A 68 15.03 4.44 6.90
N ARG A 69 14.33 5.53 7.22
CA ARG A 69 14.14 6.65 6.29
C ARG A 69 15.47 7.26 5.85
N ALA A 70 16.40 7.47 6.78
CA ALA A 70 17.73 8.00 6.48
C ALA A 70 18.56 7.04 5.61
N ALA A 71 18.46 5.73 5.85
CA ALA A 71 19.10 4.72 5.02
C ALA A 71 18.55 4.74 3.58
N TYR A 72 17.23 4.80 3.41
CA TYR A 72 16.60 4.91 2.10
C TYR A 72 17.00 6.20 1.37
N TRP A 73 16.98 7.33 2.07
CA TRP A 73 17.45 8.61 1.50
C TRP A 73 18.84 8.47 0.89
N THR A 74 19.76 7.82 1.59
CA THR A 74 21.16 7.68 1.14
C THR A 74 21.29 6.75 -0.07
N ARG A 75 20.44 5.71 -0.14
CA ARG A 75 20.39 4.75 -1.25
C ARG A 75 19.81 5.33 -2.54
N VAL A 76 18.96 6.36 -2.46
CA VAL A 76 18.40 7.01 -3.64
C VAL A 76 19.52 7.70 -4.44
N PRO A 77 19.56 7.52 -5.78
CA PRO A 77 20.56 8.16 -6.63
C PRO A 77 20.63 9.68 -6.40
N LEU A 78 21.84 10.24 -6.41
CA LEU A 78 22.04 11.66 -6.13
C LEU A 78 21.21 12.56 -7.06
N ALA A 79 21.08 12.21 -8.34
CA ALA A 79 20.27 12.97 -9.29
C ALA A 79 18.80 13.06 -8.85
N ALA A 80 18.21 11.97 -8.36
CA ALA A 80 16.83 11.95 -7.86
C ALA A 80 16.71 12.79 -6.57
N ARG A 81 17.70 12.72 -5.67
CA ARG A 81 17.73 13.61 -4.48
C ARG A 81 17.88 15.09 -4.85
N MET A 82 18.65 15.41 -5.89
CA MET A 82 18.78 16.78 -6.40
C MET A 82 17.44 17.30 -6.92
N VAL A 83 16.73 16.50 -7.71
CA VAL A 83 15.38 16.85 -8.17
C VAL A 83 14.43 17.06 -6.99
N ALA A 84 14.49 16.21 -5.96
CA ALA A 84 13.66 16.33 -4.76
C ALA A 84 13.89 17.63 -3.97
N VAL A 85 15.15 18.03 -3.74
CA VAL A 85 15.41 19.30 -3.03
C VAL A 85 15.09 20.52 -3.90
N MET A 86 15.36 20.43 -5.21
CA MET A 86 15.08 21.51 -6.15
C MET A 86 13.59 21.73 -6.38
N SER A 87 12.76 20.68 -6.35
CA SER A 87 11.29 20.83 -6.44
C SER A 87 10.74 21.67 -5.27
N ALA A 88 11.36 21.56 -4.10
CA ALA A 88 11.05 22.39 -2.93
C ALA A 88 11.70 23.79 -2.95
N ARG A 89 12.32 24.20 -4.06
CA ARG A 89 13.10 25.45 -4.20
C ARG A 89 14.27 25.56 -3.22
N MET A 90 14.89 24.44 -2.89
CA MET A 90 16.09 24.39 -2.05
C MET A 90 17.36 24.25 -2.92
N PRO A 91 18.54 24.65 -2.41
CA PRO A 91 19.80 24.48 -3.14
C PRO A 91 20.08 23.01 -3.46
N LYS A 92 20.55 22.73 -4.67
CA LYS A 92 20.84 21.35 -5.14
C LYS A 92 21.92 20.67 -4.31
N GLU A 93 22.82 21.44 -3.71
CA GLU A 93 23.93 20.99 -2.88
C GLU A 93 23.41 20.24 -1.65
N ARG A 94 22.23 20.63 -1.14
CA ARG A 94 21.57 19.96 -0.01
C ARG A 94 21.17 18.53 -0.31
N ALA A 95 21.10 18.11 -1.57
CA ALA A 95 20.85 16.71 -1.91
C ALA A 95 21.91 15.75 -1.33
N ARG A 96 23.11 16.25 -1.04
CA ARG A 96 24.20 15.49 -0.41
C ARG A 96 24.08 15.40 1.11
N ASP A 97 23.25 16.23 1.72
CA ASP A 97 23.04 16.20 3.16
C ASP A 97 22.39 14.89 3.60
N ALA A 98 22.73 14.47 4.82
CA ALA A 98 22.02 13.39 5.50
C ALA A 98 20.59 13.83 5.84
N LEU A 99 19.65 12.88 5.88
CA LEU A 99 18.23 13.18 6.07
C LEU A 99 17.94 13.91 7.40
N ASN A 100 18.74 13.66 8.44
CA ASN A 100 18.63 14.29 9.76
C ASN A 100 18.99 15.79 9.77
N LYS A 101 19.64 16.32 8.72
CA LYS A 101 19.89 17.76 8.59
C LYS A 101 18.67 18.54 8.08
N PHE A 102 17.65 17.84 7.59
CA PHE A 102 16.40 18.47 7.18
C PHE A 102 15.44 18.53 8.36
N ASN A 103 14.91 19.72 8.65
CA ASN A 103 13.87 19.85 9.65
C ASN A 103 12.52 19.32 9.13
N ALA A 104 11.54 19.16 10.02
CA ALA A 104 10.23 18.60 9.68
C ALA A 104 9.48 19.42 8.60
N LEU A 105 9.60 20.75 8.63
CA LEU A 105 8.98 21.65 7.67
C LEU A 105 9.57 21.49 6.26
N GLU A 106 10.90 21.40 6.19
CA GLU A 106 11.62 21.16 4.94
C GLU A 106 11.22 19.81 4.33
N ARG A 107 11.17 18.75 5.14
CA ARG A 107 10.75 17.42 4.70
C ARG A 107 9.31 17.41 4.20
N GLY A 108 8.40 18.09 4.91
CA GLY A 108 7.01 18.24 4.50
C GLY A 108 6.85 19.02 3.19
N ARG A 109 7.64 20.08 3.00
CA ARG A 109 7.66 20.83 1.74
C ARG A 109 8.16 20.00 0.56
N ILE A 110 9.27 19.28 0.75
CA ILE A 110 9.81 18.36 -0.26
C ILE A 110 8.77 17.31 -0.64
N TRP A 111 8.08 16.73 0.35
CA TRP A 111 7.02 15.76 0.11
C TRP A 111 5.90 16.31 -0.79
N VAL A 112 5.33 17.46 -0.42
CA VAL A 112 4.22 18.08 -1.17
C VAL A 112 4.63 18.46 -2.60
N GLU A 113 5.82 19.02 -2.78
CA GLU A 113 6.28 19.42 -4.12
C GLU A 113 6.69 18.22 -4.99
N LEU A 114 7.19 17.13 -4.40
CA LEU A 114 7.42 15.88 -5.11
C LEU A 114 6.12 15.24 -5.62
N ASP A 115 5.05 15.26 -4.83
CA ASP A 115 3.76 14.70 -5.23
C ASP A 115 3.18 15.46 -6.45
N LYS A 116 3.23 16.80 -6.40
CA LYS A 116 2.88 17.65 -7.55
C LYS A 116 3.76 17.37 -8.77
N LEU A 117 5.07 17.26 -8.56
CA LEU A 117 6.02 16.97 -9.63
C LEU A 117 5.73 15.62 -10.27
N GLN A 118 5.43 14.59 -9.48
CA GLN A 118 5.08 13.26 -9.96
C GLN A 118 3.87 13.30 -10.90
N GLY A 119 2.85 14.11 -10.59
CA GLY A 119 1.72 14.37 -11.49
C GLY A 119 2.17 14.96 -12.84
N ASN A 120 3.02 15.99 -12.79
CA ASN A 120 3.50 16.70 -13.98
C ASN A 120 4.48 15.88 -14.85
N LEU A 121 5.27 15.00 -14.24
CA LEU A 121 6.27 14.19 -14.95
C LEU A 121 5.65 13.27 -16.01
N SER A 122 4.39 12.86 -15.82
CA SER A 122 3.65 12.10 -16.83
C SER A 122 3.43 12.88 -18.13
N VAL A 123 3.13 14.18 -18.02
CA VAL A 123 2.95 15.09 -19.16
C VAL A 123 4.29 15.37 -19.83
N VAL A 124 5.31 15.70 -19.04
CA VAL A 124 6.67 15.93 -19.54
C VAL A 124 7.18 14.70 -20.31
N LYS A 125 6.97 13.49 -19.78
CA LYS A 125 7.35 12.24 -20.45
C LYS A 125 6.69 12.10 -21.83
N LYS A 126 5.42 12.49 -21.98
CA LYS A 126 4.73 12.48 -23.28
C LYS A 126 5.35 13.47 -24.25
N CYS A 127 5.67 14.68 -23.79
CA CYS A 127 6.33 15.70 -24.63
C CYS A 127 7.71 15.27 -25.12
N MET A 128 8.41 14.42 -24.38
CA MET A 128 9.73 13.90 -24.77
C MET A 128 9.64 12.64 -25.66
N ASN A 129 8.44 12.13 -25.94
CA ASN A 129 8.24 10.94 -26.76
C ASN A 129 8.08 11.30 -28.25
N GLY A 130 9.20 11.32 -28.98
CA GLY A 130 9.24 11.42 -30.45
C GLY A 130 9.51 12.81 -31.03
N GLY A 131 9.74 12.84 -32.35
CA GLY A 131 9.74 14.04 -33.22
C GLY A 131 11.02 14.32 -34.01
N ARG A 132 10.98 14.15 -35.34
CA ARG A 132 11.68 15.09 -36.25
C ARG A 132 10.82 16.35 -36.26
N MET A 133 11.44 17.50 -35.96
CA MET A 133 10.80 18.78 -36.20
C MET A 133 10.38 18.84 -37.68
N PRO A 134 9.19 19.36 -38.04
CA PRO A 134 8.89 19.62 -39.43
C PRO A 134 10.01 20.49 -39.99
N GLU A 135 10.64 20.06 -41.09
CA GLU A 135 11.58 20.89 -41.83
C GLU A 135 10.81 22.17 -42.18
N THR A 136 11.23 23.28 -41.59
CA THR A 136 10.59 24.59 -41.75
C THR A 136 10.50 24.94 -43.23
N SER A 137 9.37 24.62 -43.86
CA SER A 137 8.92 25.29 -45.09
C SER A 137 7.95 26.37 -44.65
N GLY A 138 8.43 27.60 -44.61
CA GLY A 138 7.59 28.77 -44.40
C GLY A 138 8.02 29.63 -43.23
N LYS A 139 8.50 30.83 -43.57
CA LYS A 139 8.73 31.96 -42.69
C LYS A 139 7.54 32.15 -41.75
N VAL A 140 7.79 32.11 -40.45
CA VAL A 140 6.85 32.68 -39.47
C VAL A 140 7.34 34.09 -39.18
N HIS A 141 6.50 35.05 -39.57
CA HIS A 141 6.65 36.49 -39.32
C HIS A 141 6.40 36.83 -37.84
#